data_AF-A0AAJ0B388-F1
#
_entry.id   AF-A0AAJ0B388-F1
#
_cell.length_a   1.000
_cell.length_b   1.000
_cell.length_c   1.000
_cell.angle_alpha   90.00
_cell.angle_beta   90.00
_cell.angle_gamma   90.00
#
_symmetry.space_group_name_H-M   'P 1'
#
loop_
_entity.id
_entity.type
_entity.pdbx_description
1 polymer ?
#
loop_
_entity_poly.entity_id
_entity_poly.type
_entity_poly.pdbx_seq_one_letter_code
_entity_poly.pdbx_strand_id
1 'polypeptide(L)'
;MKLVLVLGMLLVSPAVAHTIFTQLTADGKTYAVSYGIRTPSYDGPQTDVRSNNMACNGPPNPTTPSDKIIQVTAGSNVSAVWRHTLESGPNDVMDAGHKGPVMAYLKKVTNAKTDSGVGDGWFKIQEAGYSNGKWATNTVIDNRGNQVIHIPKCIANGQYLLRAEMVALHGARSTNGAQLYMECAQIEVTGGDGTATPKTYSIPGIYKSNDPGLLIDIYSMKPTSSYVIPGKHSMPCLSPD
;
A
#
# COMPACT_ATOMS: atom_id res chain seq x y z
N MET A 1 12.19 -55.02 27.50
CA MET A 1 11.38 -53.78 27.57
C MET A 1 11.66 -52.95 26.32
N LYS A 2 10.68 -52.75 25.45
CA LYS A 2 10.80 -51.87 24.27
C LYS A 2 10.48 -50.44 24.69
N LEU A 3 11.46 -49.56 24.59
CA LEU A 3 11.31 -48.13 24.81
C LEU A 3 10.67 -47.53 23.55
N VAL A 4 9.41 -47.08 23.64
CA VAL A 4 8.73 -46.38 22.55
C VAL A 4 9.05 -44.89 22.71
N LEU A 5 9.87 -44.36 21.80
CA LEU A 5 10.12 -42.93 21.67
C LEU A 5 8.93 -42.29 20.93
N VAL A 6 8.16 -41.45 21.62
CA VAL A 6 7.11 -40.63 21.00
C VAL A 6 7.77 -39.36 20.49
N LEU A 7 7.97 -39.27 19.17
CA LEU A 7 8.47 -38.06 18.50
C LEU A 7 7.29 -37.10 18.31
N GLY A 8 7.18 -36.07 19.15
CA GLY A 8 6.18 -35.01 18.98
C GLY A 8 6.51 -34.15 17.76
N MET A 9 5.65 -34.17 16.74
CA MET A 9 5.70 -33.20 15.65
C MET A 9 5.34 -31.82 16.19
N LEU A 10 6.34 -30.93 16.28
CA LEU A 10 6.12 -29.49 16.39
C LEU A 10 5.52 -29.00 15.07
N LEU A 11 4.22 -28.69 15.08
CA LEU A 11 3.58 -27.94 13.99
C LEU A 11 4.13 -26.51 14.01
N VAL A 12 5.06 -26.22 13.11
CA VAL A 12 5.48 -24.84 12.83
C VAL A 12 4.36 -24.19 12.05
N SER A 13 3.57 -23.33 12.69
CA SER A 13 2.64 -22.46 11.98
C SER A 13 3.44 -21.55 11.05
N PRO A 14 3.09 -21.45 9.75
CA PRO A 14 3.71 -20.45 8.89
C PRO A 14 3.40 -19.07 9.50
N ALA A 15 4.45 -18.32 9.81
CA ALA A 15 4.30 -16.96 10.31
C ALA A 15 3.84 -16.07 9.15
N VAL A 16 2.53 -15.81 9.10
CA VAL A 16 1.90 -14.82 8.20
C VAL A 16 2.31 -13.45 8.70
N ALA A 17 3.51 -12.99 8.34
CA ALA A 17 4.04 -11.75 8.88
C ALA A 17 3.75 -10.55 7.96
N HIS A 18 4.11 -10.67 6.67
CA HIS A 18 4.22 -9.54 5.75
C HIS A 18 3.14 -9.59 4.65
N THR A 19 3.16 -8.66 3.70
CA THR A 19 2.06 -8.49 2.72
C THR A 19 2.50 -7.93 1.37
N ILE A 20 1.69 -8.18 0.35
CA ILE A 20 1.82 -7.69 -1.03
C ILE A 20 0.44 -7.22 -1.51
N PHE A 21 0.37 -6.09 -2.22
CA PHE A 21 -0.78 -5.71 -3.04
C PHE A 21 -0.74 -6.51 -4.35
N THR A 22 -1.57 -7.54 -4.45
CA THR A 22 -1.45 -8.58 -5.50
C THR A 22 -2.43 -8.45 -6.65
N GLN A 23 -3.61 -7.90 -6.40
CA GLN A 23 -4.72 -7.80 -7.36
C GLN A 23 -5.45 -6.48 -7.18
N LEU A 24 -5.98 -5.93 -8.27
CA LEU A 24 -6.86 -4.77 -8.23
C LEU A 24 -8.27 -5.19 -8.65
N THR A 25 -9.27 -4.80 -7.87
CA THR A 25 -10.67 -4.80 -8.31
C THR A 25 -11.02 -3.42 -8.82
N ALA A 26 -11.45 -3.32 -10.08
CA ALA A 26 -11.91 -2.08 -10.68
C ALA A 26 -13.16 -2.34 -11.53
N ASP A 27 -14.12 -1.42 -11.47
CA ASP A 27 -15.38 -1.47 -12.23
C ASP A 27 -16.09 -2.83 -12.13
N GLY A 28 -16.17 -3.36 -10.90
CA GLY A 28 -16.85 -4.63 -10.59
C GLY A 28 -16.06 -5.90 -10.96
N LYS A 29 -14.87 -5.77 -11.55
CA LYS A 29 -14.01 -6.90 -11.95
C LYS A 29 -12.74 -6.96 -11.11
N THR A 30 -12.49 -8.12 -10.48
CA THR A 30 -11.19 -8.44 -9.90
C THR A 30 -10.27 -9.00 -10.98
N TYR A 31 -9.15 -8.33 -11.21
CA TYR A 31 -8.12 -8.79 -12.15
C TYR A 31 -7.25 -9.87 -11.51
N ALA A 32 -6.68 -10.76 -12.35
CA ALA A 32 -5.83 -11.84 -11.88
C ALA A 32 -4.59 -11.32 -11.12
N VAL A 33 -4.00 -12.18 -10.28
CA VAL A 33 -2.76 -11.87 -9.54
C VAL A 33 -1.69 -11.34 -10.49
N SER A 34 -1.07 -10.22 -10.11
CA SER A 34 -0.02 -9.52 -10.86
C SER A 34 -0.46 -8.94 -12.22
N TYR A 35 -1.74 -9.01 -12.59
CA TYR A 35 -2.24 -8.39 -13.82
C TYR A 35 -2.21 -6.86 -13.67
N GLY A 36 -1.33 -6.19 -14.40
CA GLY A 36 -1.18 -4.74 -14.37
C GLY A 36 -0.61 -4.21 -13.06
N ILE A 37 -0.02 -5.04 -12.21
CA ILE A 37 0.62 -4.65 -10.93
C ILE A 37 2.05 -5.15 -10.93
N ARG A 38 2.98 -4.30 -10.51
CA ARG A 38 4.42 -4.63 -10.41
C ARG A 38 4.71 -5.30 -9.07
N THR A 39 4.31 -6.55 -8.94
CA THR A 39 4.43 -7.32 -7.70
C THR A 39 5.86 -7.84 -7.49
N PRO A 40 6.38 -7.84 -6.26
CA PRO A 40 7.53 -8.66 -5.89
C PRO A 40 7.12 -10.12 -5.66
N SER A 41 8.10 -11.03 -5.64
CA SER A 41 7.89 -12.41 -5.21
C SER A 41 8.10 -12.62 -3.71
N TYR A 42 8.89 -11.75 -3.08
CA TYR A 42 9.11 -11.72 -1.64
C TYR A 42 8.32 -10.56 -1.03
N ASP A 43 7.64 -10.83 0.08
CA ASP A 43 6.70 -9.94 0.77
C ASP A 43 7.37 -9.01 1.79
N GLY A 44 8.70 -8.96 1.82
CA GLY A 44 9.46 -8.11 2.74
C GLY A 44 9.20 -6.60 2.54
N PRO A 45 9.48 -5.76 3.55
CA PRO A 45 9.20 -4.34 3.49
C PRO A 45 10.33 -3.54 2.84
N GLN A 46 10.02 -2.29 2.47
CA GLN A 46 11.01 -1.22 2.34
C GLN A 46 11.11 -0.47 3.68
N THR A 47 12.33 -0.11 4.10
CA THR A 47 12.57 0.62 5.36
C THR A 47 13.39 1.91 5.16
N ASP A 48 14.17 2.01 4.09
CA ASP A 48 14.88 3.24 3.71
C ASP A 48 13.98 4.17 2.89
N VAL A 49 13.39 5.16 3.56
CA VAL A 49 12.51 6.17 2.96
C VAL A 49 13.20 7.09 1.95
N ARG A 50 14.53 7.07 1.86
CA ARG A 50 15.30 7.83 0.86
C ARG A 50 15.58 7.03 -0.41
N SER A 51 15.33 5.73 -0.40
CA SER A 51 15.54 4.86 -1.55
C SER A 51 14.54 5.15 -2.67
N ASN A 52 15.00 5.03 -3.92
CA ASN A 52 14.11 5.03 -5.09
C ASN A 52 13.05 3.92 -5.04
N ASN A 53 13.34 2.81 -4.36
CA ASN A 53 12.43 1.68 -4.21
C ASN A 53 11.19 2.03 -3.36
N MET A 54 11.19 3.18 -2.69
CA MET A 54 10.02 3.69 -1.96
C MET A 54 8.85 4.07 -2.89
N ALA A 55 9.13 4.31 -4.18
CA ALA A 55 8.11 4.66 -5.17
C ALA A 55 7.17 3.47 -5.47
N CYS A 56 7.72 2.35 -5.95
CA CYS A 56 6.95 1.22 -6.47
C CYS A 56 7.55 -0.14 -6.10
N ASN A 57 8.15 -0.25 -4.90
CA ASN A 57 8.99 -1.37 -4.47
C ASN A 57 10.24 -1.55 -5.35
N GLY A 58 11.07 -2.52 -5.03
CA GLY A 58 12.33 -2.81 -5.71
C GLY A 58 13.32 -3.51 -4.77
N PRO A 59 14.61 -3.64 -5.13
CA PRO A 59 15.61 -4.28 -4.30
C PRO A 59 15.55 -3.84 -2.83
N PRO A 60 15.56 -4.75 -1.84
CA PRO A 60 15.90 -6.16 -1.94
C PRO A 60 14.75 -7.08 -2.41
N ASN A 61 13.59 -6.52 -2.78
CA ASN A 61 12.41 -7.24 -3.26
C ASN A 61 12.20 -6.94 -4.76
N PRO A 62 12.91 -7.62 -5.69
CA PRO A 62 12.76 -7.38 -7.12
C PRO A 62 11.30 -7.52 -7.55
N THR A 63 10.79 -6.54 -8.29
CA THR A 63 9.45 -6.56 -8.85
C THR A 63 9.42 -7.17 -10.24
N THR A 64 8.30 -7.77 -10.59
CA THR A 64 8.05 -8.32 -11.93
C THR A 64 7.37 -7.25 -12.79
N PRO A 65 7.93 -6.87 -13.96
CA PRO A 65 7.26 -5.97 -14.89
C PRO A 65 5.93 -6.55 -15.40
N SER A 66 4.96 -5.68 -15.65
CA SER A 66 3.68 -6.06 -16.26
C SER A 66 3.46 -5.28 -17.55
N ASP A 67 3.05 -5.94 -18.62
CA ASP A 67 2.72 -5.31 -19.91
C ASP A 67 1.23 -4.91 -19.99
N LYS A 68 0.47 -5.08 -18.91
CA LYS A 68 -0.99 -4.86 -18.85
C LYS A 68 -1.34 -3.51 -18.24
N ILE A 69 -2.49 -2.97 -18.63
CA ILE A 69 -3.07 -1.75 -18.06
C ILE A 69 -4.50 -2.06 -17.66
N ILE A 70 -4.89 -1.68 -16.45
CA ILE A 70 -6.24 -1.87 -15.92
C ILE A 70 -7.09 -0.65 -16.24
N GLN A 71 -8.29 -0.87 -16.79
CA GLN A 71 -9.24 0.20 -17.04
C GLN A 71 -9.96 0.59 -15.75
N VAL A 72 -10.07 1.89 -15.50
CA VAL A 72 -10.67 2.44 -14.28
C VAL A 72 -11.53 3.66 -14.64
N THR A 73 -12.75 3.69 -14.13
CA THR A 73 -13.64 4.85 -14.28
C THR A 73 -13.38 5.89 -13.18
N ALA A 74 -13.11 7.14 -13.55
CA ALA A 74 -12.98 8.23 -12.59
C ALA A 74 -14.29 8.46 -11.81
N GLY A 75 -14.19 8.70 -10.51
CA GLY A 75 -15.32 8.76 -9.58
C GLY A 75 -15.77 7.40 -9.06
N SER A 76 -15.22 6.28 -9.55
CA SER A 76 -15.51 4.95 -9.01
C SER A 76 -14.57 4.61 -7.84
N ASN A 77 -14.93 3.55 -7.11
CA ASN A 77 -14.05 2.95 -6.13
C ASN A 77 -13.34 1.74 -6.76
N VAL A 78 -12.03 1.66 -6.52
CA VAL A 78 -11.24 0.44 -6.75
C VAL A 78 -10.90 -0.21 -5.41
N SER A 79 -10.54 -1.49 -5.42
CA SER A 79 -10.03 -2.20 -4.25
C SER A 79 -8.63 -2.71 -4.52
N ALA A 80 -7.64 -2.23 -3.78
CA ALA A 80 -6.33 -2.86 -3.72
C ALA A 80 -6.42 -4.10 -2.81
N VAL A 81 -6.14 -5.27 -3.37
CA VAL A 81 -6.27 -6.56 -2.70
C VAL A 81 -4.91 -7.01 -2.17
N TRP A 82 -4.79 -7.01 -0.85
CA TRP A 82 -3.60 -7.37 -0.10
C TRP A 82 -3.61 -8.83 0.33
N ARG A 83 -2.48 -9.50 0.21
CA ARG A 83 -2.27 -10.92 0.53
C ARG A 83 -0.89 -11.11 1.14
N HIS A 84 -0.72 -12.15 1.95
CA HIS A 84 0.59 -12.46 2.52
C HIS A 84 1.60 -12.83 1.41
N THR A 85 1.25 -13.79 0.55
CA THR A 85 2.02 -14.13 -0.67
C THR A 85 1.16 -13.98 -1.93
N LEU A 86 1.75 -14.22 -3.10
CA LEU A 86 1.03 -14.20 -4.39
C LEU A 86 -0.03 -15.31 -4.50
N GLU A 87 0.11 -16.39 -3.72
CA GLU A 87 -0.77 -17.56 -3.69
C GLU A 87 -1.77 -17.53 -2.52
N SER A 88 -1.60 -16.60 -1.58
CA SER A 88 -2.41 -16.52 -0.37
C SER A 88 -3.87 -16.16 -0.65
N GLY A 89 -4.75 -16.69 0.20
CA GLY A 89 -6.19 -16.45 0.14
C GLY A 89 -6.66 -15.25 0.96
N PRO A 90 -7.96 -14.91 0.90
CA PRO A 90 -8.55 -13.78 1.64
C PRO A 90 -8.51 -13.86 3.17
N ASN A 91 -8.15 -15.02 3.73
CA ASN A 91 -7.96 -15.19 5.18
C ASN A 91 -6.48 -15.03 5.58
N ASP A 92 -5.60 -14.71 4.62
CA ASP A 92 -4.15 -14.68 4.75
C ASP A 92 -3.60 -13.40 4.10
N VAL A 93 -3.64 -12.30 4.87
CA VAL A 93 -3.43 -10.93 4.39
C VAL A 93 -2.10 -10.36 4.89
N MET A 94 -1.97 -10.25 6.22
CA MET A 94 -0.82 -9.71 6.96
C MET A 94 -1.03 -10.05 8.45
N ASP A 95 0.04 -10.13 9.24
CA ASP A 95 -0.10 -10.34 10.69
C ASP A 95 -0.91 -9.21 11.33
N ALA A 96 -1.83 -9.54 12.24
CA ALA A 96 -2.67 -8.53 12.90
C ALA A 96 -1.88 -7.55 13.79
N GLY A 97 -0.67 -7.90 14.19
CA GLY A 97 0.30 -7.07 14.89
C GLY A 97 0.96 -6.01 14.01
N HIS A 98 0.85 -6.09 12.68
CA HIS A 98 1.31 -5.06 11.72
C HIS A 98 0.36 -3.86 11.68
N LYS A 99 0.27 -3.20 12.84
CA LYS A 99 -0.56 -2.02 13.08
C LYS A 99 0.05 -0.79 12.42
N GLY A 100 -0.75 -0.06 11.64
CA GLY A 100 -0.36 1.23 11.10
C GLY A 100 -1.38 1.78 10.08
N PRO A 101 -1.02 2.84 9.34
CA PRO A 101 -1.90 3.45 8.35
C PRO A 101 -1.93 2.67 7.03
N VAL A 102 -2.90 3.03 6.21
CA VAL A 102 -2.92 2.71 4.78
C VAL A 102 -3.09 4.00 3.98
N MET A 103 -2.44 4.08 2.82
CA MET A 103 -2.52 5.22 1.92
C MET A 103 -2.62 4.77 0.47
N ALA A 104 -3.08 5.66 -0.41
CA ALA A 104 -2.97 5.49 -1.84
C ALA A 104 -2.64 6.81 -2.54
N TYR A 105 -1.86 6.71 -3.61
CA TYR A 105 -1.37 7.83 -4.40
C TYR A 105 -1.56 7.57 -5.89
N LEU A 106 -1.75 8.64 -6.66
CA LEU A 106 -1.71 8.60 -8.12
C LEU A 106 -0.54 9.44 -8.63
N LYS A 107 0.05 8.99 -9.74
CA LYS A 107 0.99 9.77 -10.57
C LYS A 107 0.54 9.70 -12.02
N LYS A 108 0.24 10.85 -12.62
CA LYS A 108 -0.05 10.92 -14.07
C LYS A 108 1.24 10.61 -14.83
N VAL A 109 1.15 9.72 -15.80
CA VAL A 109 2.31 9.31 -16.63
C VAL A 109 1.94 9.29 -18.10
N THR A 110 2.97 9.34 -18.95
CA THR A 110 2.80 9.15 -20.40
C THR A 110 2.59 7.68 -20.75
N ASN A 111 3.33 6.78 -20.09
CA ASN A 111 3.23 5.34 -20.30
C ASN A 111 3.40 4.58 -18.98
N ALA A 112 2.30 4.08 -18.42
CA ALA A 112 2.26 3.35 -17.16
C ALA A 112 3.00 2.01 -17.19
N LYS A 113 3.32 1.47 -18.37
CA LYS A 113 4.12 0.23 -18.47
C LYS A 113 5.61 0.45 -18.28
N THR A 114 6.09 1.69 -18.43
CA THR A 114 7.53 1.99 -18.48
C THR A 114 7.98 3.07 -17.50
N ASP A 115 7.10 3.96 -17.05
CA ASP A 115 7.44 4.96 -16.03
C ASP A 115 7.82 4.26 -14.72
N SER A 116 9.00 4.55 -14.16
CA SER A 116 9.48 3.89 -12.94
C SER A 116 8.70 4.29 -11.69
N GLY A 117 7.94 5.38 -11.74
CA GLY A 117 7.30 5.99 -10.58
C GLY A 117 8.23 6.88 -9.77
N VAL A 118 9.54 6.77 -9.90
CA VAL A 118 10.51 7.57 -9.13
C VAL A 118 10.40 9.06 -9.46
N GLY A 119 10.54 9.91 -8.43
CA GLY A 119 10.54 11.36 -8.56
C GLY A 119 9.16 11.99 -8.39
N ASP A 120 9.02 13.22 -8.90
CA ASP A 120 7.82 14.05 -8.73
C ASP A 120 6.60 13.53 -9.51
N GLY A 121 5.42 14.07 -9.17
CA GLY A 121 4.16 13.79 -9.85
C GLY A 121 3.13 13.05 -8.99
N TRP A 122 3.49 12.64 -7.77
CA TRP A 122 2.59 11.92 -6.88
C TRP A 122 1.66 12.86 -6.11
N PHE A 123 0.39 12.50 -6.02
CA PHE A 123 -0.58 13.14 -5.13
C PHE A 123 -1.39 12.08 -4.40
N LYS A 124 -1.72 12.35 -3.14
CA LYS A 124 -2.42 11.42 -2.26
C LYS A 124 -3.92 11.46 -2.57
N ILE A 125 -4.56 10.30 -2.67
CA ILE A 125 -6.01 10.19 -2.96
C ILE A 125 -6.78 9.45 -1.87
N GLN A 126 -6.08 8.75 -0.99
CA GLN A 126 -6.67 8.05 0.15
C GLN A 126 -5.66 8.00 1.29
N GLU A 127 -6.17 8.14 2.51
CA GLU A 127 -5.45 7.78 3.73
C GLU A 127 -6.41 7.37 4.84
N ALA A 128 -5.96 6.45 5.68
CA ALA A 128 -6.59 6.13 6.95
C ALA A 128 -5.49 5.73 7.94
N GLY A 129 -5.57 6.24 9.16
CA GLY A 129 -4.55 6.05 10.19
C GLY A 129 -5.08 5.27 11.38
N TYR A 130 -5.04 5.91 12.54
CA TYR A 130 -5.56 5.40 13.80
C TYR A 130 -6.85 6.11 14.18
N SER A 131 -7.87 5.35 14.55
CA SER A 131 -9.14 5.91 15.04
C SER A 131 -9.74 4.98 16.10
N ASN A 132 -10.06 5.53 17.28
CA ASN A 132 -10.77 4.85 18.36
C ASN A 132 -10.19 3.47 18.72
N GLY A 133 -8.86 3.37 18.87
CA GLY A 133 -8.22 2.09 19.21
C GLY A 133 -7.86 1.21 18.03
N LYS A 134 -8.33 1.52 16.82
CA LYS A 134 -8.17 0.67 15.64
C LYS A 134 -7.27 1.31 14.58
N TRP A 135 -6.34 0.52 14.06
CA TRP A 135 -5.48 0.89 12.94
C TRP A 135 -6.11 0.52 11.60
N ALA A 136 -5.83 1.32 10.58
CA ALA A 136 -6.36 1.09 9.24
C ALA A 136 -5.89 -0.23 8.62
N THR A 137 -4.66 -0.67 8.88
CA THR A 137 -4.20 -2.00 8.44
C THR A 137 -5.08 -3.12 8.99
N ASN A 138 -5.51 -3.04 10.27
CA ASN A 138 -6.45 -4.01 10.83
C ASN A 138 -7.82 -3.95 10.15
N THR A 139 -8.30 -2.76 9.77
CA THR A 139 -9.54 -2.65 8.98
C THR A 139 -9.41 -3.35 7.64
N VAL A 140 -8.26 -3.27 6.97
CA VAL A 140 -8.04 -3.99 5.70
C VAL A 140 -7.93 -5.51 5.90
N ILE A 141 -7.23 -5.96 6.95
CA ILE A 141 -7.16 -7.37 7.34
C ILE A 141 -8.58 -7.92 7.60
N ASP A 142 -9.37 -7.23 8.42
CA ASP A 142 -10.77 -7.61 8.72
C ASP A 142 -11.64 -7.60 7.47
N ASN A 143 -11.35 -6.71 6.51
CA ASN A 143 -12.01 -6.63 5.21
C ASN A 143 -11.42 -7.60 4.16
N ARG A 144 -10.83 -8.72 4.61
CA ARG A 144 -10.31 -9.79 3.74
C ARG A 144 -9.26 -9.29 2.74
N GLY A 145 -8.46 -8.30 3.16
CA GLY A 145 -7.39 -7.69 2.37
C GLY A 145 -7.83 -6.58 1.41
N ASN A 146 -9.08 -6.14 1.45
CA ASN A 146 -9.59 -5.12 0.54
C ASN A 146 -9.37 -3.69 1.09
N GLN A 147 -8.43 -2.95 0.51
CA GLN A 147 -8.27 -1.51 0.71
C GLN A 147 -9.08 -0.77 -0.36
N VAL A 148 -10.21 -0.20 0.05
CA VAL A 148 -11.08 0.58 -0.86
C VAL A 148 -10.49 1.97 -1.09
N ILE A 149 -10.33 2.34 -2.36
CA ILE A 149 -9.70 3.58 -2.80
C ILE A 149 -10.63 4.28 -3.78
N HIS A 150 -10.98 5.53 -3.49
CA HIS A 150 -11.79 6.35 -4.39
C HIS A 150 -10.92 7.02 -5.44
N ILE A 151 -11.24 6.84 -6.72
CA ILE A 151 -10.55 7.48 -7.83
C ILE A 151 -11.22 8.84 -8.07
N PRO A 152 -10.52 9.97 -7.87
CA PRO A 152 -11.19 11.26 -7.88
C PRO A 152 -11.74 11.61 -9.27
N LYS A 153 -13.01 12.04 -9.35
CA LYS A 153 -13.70 12.39 -10.61
C LYS A 153 -13.05 13.58 -11.34
N CYS A 154 -12.49 14.52 -10.60
CA CYS A 154 -11.97 15.78 -11.12
C CYS A 154 -10.60 15.67 -11.84
N ILE A 155 -9.92 14.52 -11.80
CA ILE A 155 -8.61 14.35 -12.44
C ILE A 155 -8.74 14.21 -13.96
N ALA A 156 -7.65 14.45 -14.69
CA ALA A 156 -7.62 14.26 -16.13
C ALA A 156 -7.68 12.77 -16.52
N ASN A 157 -8.23 12.48 -17.70
CA ASN A 157 -8.13 11.16 -18.30
C ASN A 157 -6.67 10.79 -18.64
N GLY A 158 -6.42 9.50 -18.82
CA GLY A 158 -5.14 8.98 -19.30
C GLY A 158 -4.51 7.96 -18.36
N GLN A 159 -3.26 7.63 -18.65
CA GLN A 159 -2.50 6.67 -17.84
C GLN A 159 -1.99 7.25 -16.52
N TYR A 160 -2.07 6.43 -15.47
CA TYR A 160 -1.55 6.70 -14.14
C TYR A 160 -0.83 5.47 -13.57
N LEU A 161 0.08 5.71 -12.65
CA LEU A 161 0.46 4.73 -11.64
C LEU A 161 -0.40 4.94 -10.39
N LEU A 162 -1.02 3.88 -9.90
CA LEU A 162 -1.70 3.82 -8.60
C LEU A 162 -0.81 3.09 -7.62
N ARG A 163 -0.27 3.81 -6.63
CA ARG A 163 0.54 3.27 -5.54
C ARG A 163 -0.35 3.08 -4.32
N ALA A 164 -0.65 1.84 -3.96
CA ALA A 164 -1.31 1.51 -2.70
C ALA A 164 -0.23 1.13 -1.67
N GLU A 165 -0.42 1.52 -0.41
CA GLU A 165 0.56 1.31 0.64
C GLU A 165 -0.07 0.93 1.98
N MET A 166 0.55 -0.03 2.65
CA MET A 166 0.41 -0.27 4.09
C MET A 166 1.72 0.03 4.79
N VAL A 167 1.63 0.62 5.99
CA VAL A 167 2.80 0.82 6.84
C VAL A 167 2.58 0.05 8.14
N ALA A 168 3.53 -0.81 8.52
CA ALA A 168 3.54 -1.49 9.80
C ALA A 168 4.50 -0.79 10.77
N LEU A 169 3.98 -0.46 11.96
CA LEU A 169 4.68 0.38 12.94
C LEU A 169 5.12 -0.38 14.19
N HIS A 170 5.01 -1.71 14.21
CA HIS A 170 5.40 -2.52 15.37
C HIS A 170 6.90 -2.38 15.72
N GLY A 171 7.76 -2.14 14.71
CA GLY A 171 9.18 -1.84 14.88
C GLY A 171 9.54 -0.35 14.95
N ALA A 172 8.57 0.56 14.86
CA ALA A 172 8.80 1.99 14.61
C ALA A 172 9.34 2.81 15.79
N ARG A 173 9.70 2.18 16.91
CA ARG A 173 10.38 2.85 18.05
C ARG A 173 11.81 3.27 17.72
N SER A 174 12.38 2.69 16.66
CA SER A 174 13.73 3.00 16.17
C SER A 174 13.66 3.63 14.79
N THR A 175 14.62 4.49 14.48
CA THR A 175 14.77 5.05 13.13
C THR A 175 14.88 3.92 12.09
N ASN A 176 14.13 4.05 10.99
CA ASN A 176 13.99 3.02 9.95
C ASN A 176 13.40 1.68 10.43
N GLY A 177 12.77 1.66 11.61
CA GLY A 177 12.06 0.49 12.12
C GLY A 177 10.61 0.36 11.60
N ALA A 178 10.04 1.42 11.04
CA ALA A 178 8.79 1.34 10.29
C ALA A 178 8.99 0.53 9.00
N GLN A 179 8.02 -0.31 8.67
CA GLN A 179 8.04 -1.20 7.52
C GLN A 179 6.97 -0.77 6.53
N LEU A 180 7.37 -0.45 5.31
CA LEU A 180 6.49 0.09 4.27
C LEU A 180 6.33 -0.96 3.16
N TYR A 181 5.07 -1.30 2.86
CA TYR A 181 4.68 -2.25 1.83
C TYR A 181 3.91 -1.49 0.76
N MET A 182 4.43 -1.44 -0.46
CA MET A 182 3.77 -0.73 -1.56
C MET A 182 4.00 -1.41 -2.89
N GLU A 183 2.98 -1.44 -3.72
CA GLU A 183 3.09 -1.83 -5.13
C GLU A 183 2.40 -0.78 -6.00
N CYS A 184 2.78 -0.74 -7.28
CA CYS A 184 2.20 0.14 -8.27
C CYS A 184 1.37 -0.64 -9.29
N ALA A 185 0.08 -0.30 -9.37
CA ALA A 185 -0.80 -0.70 -10.45
C ALA A 185 -0.70 0.28 -11.62
N GLN A 186 -0.79 -0.25 -12.83
CA GLN A 186 -0.77 0.47 -14.09
C GLN A 186 -2.21 0.63 -14.55
N ILE A 187 -2.74 1.86 -14.52
CA ILE A 187 -4.16 2.10 -14.80
C ILE A 187 -4.35 3.12 -15.94
N GLU A 188 -5.44 2.96 -16.68
CA GLU A 188 -5.98 3.95 -17.61
C GLU A 188 -7.27 4.50 -16.99
N VAL A 189 -7.26 5.79 -16.66
CA VAL A 189 -8.42 6.47 -16.08
C VAL A 189 -9.23 7.12 -17.20
N THR A 190 -10.52 6.84 -17.22
CA THR A 190 -11.47 7.44 -18.16
C THR A 190 -12.65 8.10 -17.44
N GLY A 191 -13.31 9.04 -18.12
CA GLY A 191 -14.47 9.74 -17.58
C GLY A 191 -14.16 10.77 -16.49
N GLY A 192 -12.92 11.22 -16.34
CA GLY A 192 -12.56 12.32 -15.46
C GLY A 192 -12.82 13.69 -16.08
N ASP A 193 -13.12 14.69 -15.25
CA ASP A 193 -13.49 16.04 -15.70
C ASP A 193 -12.25 16.90 -16.03
N GLY A 194 -11.06 16.52 -15.56
CA GLY A 194 -9.80 17.22 -15.85
C GLY A 194 -9.67 18.62 -15.24
N THR A 195 -10.49 18.95 -14.25
CA THR A 195 -10.54 20.28 -13.62
C THR A 195 -9.51 20.46 -12.50
N ALA A 196 -8.97 19.38 -11.95
CA ALA A 196 -8.01 19.44 -10.86
C ALA A 196 -6.57 19.71 -11.31
N THR A 197 -5.86 20.48 -10.48
CA THR A 197 -4.42 20.70 -10.55
C THR A 197 -3.77 20.31 -9.22
N PRO A 198 -3.69 19.00 -8.89
CA PRO A 198 -3.16 18.57 -7.61
C PRO A 198 -1.73 19.06 -7.42
N LYS A 199 -1.42 19.51 -6.21
CA LYS A 199 -0.03 19.70 -5.82
C LYS A 199 0.64 18.34 -5.75
N THR A 200 1.71 18.19 -6.52
CA THR A 200 2.47 16.94 -6.60
C THR A 200 3.69 16.98 -5.68
N TYR A 201 4.18 15.79 -5.37
CA TYR A 201 5.37 15.57 -4.56
C TYR A 201 6.19 14.41 -5.10
N SER A 202 7.46 14.37 -4.67
CA SER A 202 8.40 13.33 -5.07
C SER A 202 8.39 12.13 -4.14
N ILE A 203 8.44 10.94 -4.73
CA ILE A 203 8.75 9.69 -4.03
C ILE A 203 10.03 9.11 -4.65
N PRO A 204 11.15 9.00 -3.90
CA PRO A 204 11.33 9.38 -2.49
C PRO A 204 11.27 10.90 -2.26
N GLY A 205 10.98 11.31 -1.02
CA GLY A 205 10.95 12.72 -0.61
C GLY A 205 9.75 13.12 0.26
N ILE A 206 8.59 12.48 0.07
CA ILE A 206 7.41 12.70 0.92
C ILE A 206 7.58 12.22 2.38
N TYR A 207 8.49 11.27 2.61
CA TYR A 207 8.74 10.66 3.91
C TYR A 207 10.11 11.07 4.44
N LYS A 208 10.19 11.24 5.76
CA LYS A 208 11.44 11.38 6.51
C LYS A 208 11.49 10.32 7.59
N SER A 209 12.70 9.83 7.87
CA SER A 209 12.91 8.79 8.88
C SER A 209 12.57 9.24 10.30
N ASN A 210 12.42 10.55 10.53
CA ASN A 210 11.99 11.16 11.78
C ASN A 210 10.58 11.77 11.71
N ASP A 211 9.79 11.47 10.67
CA ASP A 211 8.38 11.87 10.67
C ASP A 211 7.68 11.24 11.87
N PRO A 212 6.81 11.98 12.59
CA PRO A 212 6.15 11.47 13.80
C PRO A 212 5.20 10.28 13.52
N GLY A 213 4.85 10.05 12.26
CA GLY A 213 4.10 8.87 11.81
C GLY A 213 4.95 7.63 11.54
N LEU A 214 6.29 7.76 11.47
CA LEU A 214 7.24 6.70 11.11
C LEU A 214 8.27 6.41 12.22
N LEU A 215 8.52 7.35 13.13
CA LEU A 215 9.28 7.15 14.37
C LEU A 215 8.33 7.37 15.56
N ILE A 216 7.75 6.29 16.06
CA ILE A 216 6.64 6.34 17.01
C ILE A 216 6.58 5.08 17.90
N ASP A 217 6.20 5.26 19.16
CA ASP A 217 5.84 4.16 20.06
C ASP A 217 4.32 3.91 20.06
N ILE A 218 3.85 3.03 19.17
CA ILE A 218 2.42 2.70 19.06
C ILE A 218 1.86 1.96 20.28
N TYR A 219 2.70 1.34 21.12
CA TYR A 219 2.24 0.61 22.31
C TYR A 219 1.93 1.54 23.49
N SER A 220 2.38 2.80 23.41
CA SER A 220 2.05 3.86 24.36
C SER A 220 0.73 4.58 24.02
N MET A 221 0.17 4.32 22.83
CA MET A 221 -1.05 4.96 22.35
C MET A 221 -2.28 4.44 23.07
N LYS A 222 -3.18 5.36 23.40
CA LYS A 222 -4.51 5.08 23.95
C LYS A 222 -5.54 5.15 22.82
N PRO A 223 -6.76 4.59 22.99
CA PRO A 223 -7.83 4.73 22.00
C PRO A 223 -8.13 6.16 21.55
N THR A 224 -7.85 7.15 22.40
CA THR A 224 -8.04 8.59 22.15
C THR A 224 -6.80 9.30 21.59
N SER A 225 -5.67 8.60 21.41
CA SER A 225 -4.46 9.17 20.82
C SER A 225 -4.71 9.60 19.36
N SER A 226 -4.10 10.71 18.96
CA SER A 226 -4.02 11.10 17.56
C SER A 226 -2.79 10.47 16.90
N TYR A 227 -2.90 10.20 15.60
CA TYR A 227 -1.80 9.72 14.77
C TYR A 227 -1.63 10.65 13.58
N VAL A 228 -0.40 11.07 13.31
CA VAL A 228 -0.06 11.87 12.13
C VAL A 228 0.33 10.93 11.01
N ILE A 229 -0.53 10.81 10.01
CA ILE A 229 -0.26 9.98 8.83
C ILE A 229 0.92 10.61 8.05
N PRO A 230 1.96 9.83 7.70
CA PRO A 230 3.11 10.36 6.98
C PRO A 230 2.76 10.69 5.52
N GLY A 231 3.68 11.41 4.89
CA GLY A 231 3.52 11.85 3.51
C GLY A 231 2.69 13.11 3.39
N LYS A 232 3.04 13.92 2.39
CA LYS A 232 2.34 15.19 2.11
C LYS A 232 0.89 14.91 1.70
N HIS A 233 -0.04 15.71 2.21
CA HIS A 233 -1.44 15.67 1.83
C HIS A 233 -1.68 16.59 0.63
N SER A 234 -2.40 16.10 -0.38
CA SER A 234 -2.94 16.91 -1.47
C SER A 234 -4.07 16.12 -2.13
N MET A 235 -5.31 16.38 -1.71
CA MET A 235 -6.49 15.78 -2.32
C MET A 235 -6.94 16.63 -3.53
N PRO A 236 -6.95 16.08 -4.75
CA PRO A 236 -7.16 16.86 -5.98
C PRO A 236 -8.54 17.52 -6.12
N CYS A 237 -9.57 17.03 -5.43
CA CYS A 237 -10.94 17.51 -5.57
C CYS A 237 -11.48 18.29 -4.37
N LEU A 238 -10.65 18.57 -3.36
CA LEU A 238 -11.00 19.54 -2.33
C LEU A 238 -10.60 20.91 -2.87
N SER A 239 -11.53 21.86 -2.84
CA SER A 239 -11.24 23.26 -3.16
C SER A 239 -9.99 23.71 -2.39
N PRO A 240 -9.10 24.55 -2.97
CA PRO A 240 -8.08 25.18 -2.17
C PRO A 240 -8.77 26.07 -1.13
N ASP A 241 -8.64 25.70 0.15
CA ASP A 241 -8.92 26.61 1.27
C ASP A 241 -7.94 27.80 1.23
#